data_AF-X1CKR8-F1
#
_entry.id   AF-X1CKR8-F1
#
_cell.length_a   1.000
_cell.length_b   1.000
_cell.length_c   1.000
_cell.angle_alpha   90.00
_cell.angle_beta   90.00
_cell.angle_gamma   90.00
#
_symmetry.space_group_name_H-M   'P 1'
#
loop_
_entity.id
_entity.type
_entity.pdbx_description
1 polymer ?
#
loop_
_entity_poly.entity_id
_entity_poly.type
_entity_poly.pdbx_seq_one_letter_code
_entity_poly.pdbx_strand_id
1 'polypeptide(L)'
;DLKSESPRTAYLIVWDDGPGFASIADAWTLMGHTPKRLRPNVRGRFNIGEKEILSVAKEASVLTGHTAIIFPKSGGRIIRKRGRSYKGTTIQCVMPWGTRQVEDTIEHLKKLLPPKGINYIVNTDHVP
;
A
#
# COMPACT_ATOMS: atom_id res chain seq x y z
N ASP A 1 -4.01 -14.56 -25.62
CA ASP A 1 -2.82 -13.92 -25.04
C ASP A 1 -2.68 -12.47 -25.49
N LEU A 2 -2.87 -11.51 -24.58
CA LEU A 2 -2.70 -10.09 -24.85
C LEU A 2 -1.42 -9.61 -24.17
N LYS A 3 -0.25 -9.92 -24.75
CA LYS A 3 0.99 -9.24 -24.39
C LYS A 3 1.23 -8.13 -25.41
N SER A 4 0.77 -6.94 -25.07
CA SER A 4 1.26 -5.70 -25.67
C SER A 4 2.72 -5.53 -25.24
N GLU A 5 3.64 -5.43 -26.20
CA GLU A 5 5.09 -5.28 -25.94
C GLU A 5 5.47 -3.90 -25.39
N SER A 6 4.55 -2.94 -25.42
CA SER A 6 4.76 -1.63 -24.80
C SER A 6 4.66 -1.76 -23.27
N PRO A 7 5.64 -1.25 -22.49
CA PRO A 7 5.61 -1.34 -21.05
C PRO A 7 4.43 -0.54 -20.49
N ARG A 8 3.32 -1.23 -20.20
CA ARG A 8 2.21 -0.64 -19.46
C ARG A 8 2.64 -0.45 -18.01
N THR A 9 2.31 0.72 -17.48
CA THR A 9 2.64 1.12 -16.13
C THR A 9 1.39 1.74 -15.53
N ALA A 10 1.00 1.24 -14.37
CA ALA A 10 -0.11 1.78 -13.59
C ALA A 10 0.43 2.42 -12.31
N TYR A 11 -0.19 3.51 -11.88
CA TYR A 11 0.10 4.15 -10.61
C TYR A 11 -0.97 3.72 -9.60
N LEU A 12 -0.54 3.00 -8.56
CA LEU A 12 -1.38 2.67 -7.42
C LEU A 12 -1.00 3.59 -6.26
N ILE A 13 -1.97 4.33 -5.75
CA ILE A 13 -1.80 5.19 -4.57
C ILE A 13 -2.87 4.80 -3.56
N VAL A 14 -2.43 4.42 -2.37
CA VAL A 14 -3.31 4.11 -1.23
C VAL A 14 -2.88 4.99 -0.08
N TRP A 15 -3.83 5.67 0.56
CA TRP A 15 -3.54 6.49 1.72
C TRP A 15 -4.63 6.37 2.78
N ASP A 16 -4.23 6.58 4.02
CA ASP A 16 -5.10 6.64 5.19
C ASP A 16 -4.73 7.87 6.04
N ASP A 17 -5.54 8.15 7.06
CA ASP A 17 -5.31 9.18 8.07
C ASP A 17 -5.04 8.60 9.46
N GLY A 18 -4.58 7.35 9.53
CA GLY A 18 -4.32 6.62 10.77
C GLY A 18 -3.03 7.04 11.48
N PRO A 19 -2.62 6.30 12.53
CA PRO A 19 -1.40 6.61 13.28
C PRO A 19 -0.10 6.23 12.54
N GLY A 20 -0.20 5.51 11.42
CA GLY A 20 0.93 4.95 10.70
C GLY A 20 1.59 3.76 11.39
N PHE A 21 2.86 3.51 11.05
CA PHE A 21 3.61 2.36 11.56
C PHE A 21 4.13 2.59 12.98
N ALA A 22 3.92 1.61 13.87
CA ALA A 22 4.49 1.61 15.21
C ALA A 22 6.03 1.46 15.16
N SER A 23 6.52 0.62 14.25
CA SER A 23 7.93 0.54 13.88
C SER A 23 8.05 0.74 12.37
N ILE A 24 8.87 1.67 11.93
CA ILE A 24 9.10 1.87 10.48
C ILE A 24 9.61 0.60 9.79
N ALA A 25 10.26 -0.30 10.54
CA ALA A 25 10.76 -1.56 10.01
C ALA A 25 9.65 -2.50 9.56
N ASP A 26 8.44 -2.34 10.11
CA ASP A 26 7.29 -3.10 9.65
C ASP A 26 6.96 -2.84 8.18
N ALA A 27 7.41 -1.75 7.56
CA ALA A 27 7.19 -1.55 6.13
C ALA A 27 7.93 -2.55 5.22
N TRP A 28 8.93 -3.27 5.73
CA TRP A 28 9.72 -4.24 4.94
C TRP A 28 10.00 -5.56 5.66
N THR A 29 9.72 -5.67 6.95
CA THR A 29 9.87 -6.93 7.69
C THR A 29 8.71 -7.86 7.36
N LEU A 30 8.97 -8.87 6.53
CA LEU A 30 7.99 -9.88 6.17
C LEU A 30 7.60 -10.70 7.41
N MET A 31 6.30 -10.88 7.65
CA MET A 31 5.76 -11.68 8.76
C MET A 31 6.24 -11.25 10.16
N GLY A 32 6.61 -9.98 10.33
CA GLY A 32 7.05 -9.44 11.61
C GLY A 32 5.99 -9.57 12.72
N HIS A 33 6.42 -9.54 13.98
CA HIS A 33 5.48 -9.52 15.10
C HIS A 33 4.56 -8.30 15.02
N THR A 34 3.27 -8.49 15.30
CA THR A 34 2.28 -7.40 15.33
C THR A 34 1.37 -7.53 16.55
N PRO A 35 1.11 -6.43 17.28
CA PRO A 35 0.15 -6.43 18.40
C PRO A 35 -1.29 -6.67 17.93
N LYS A 36 -1.54 -6.68 16.61
CA LYS A 36 -2.83 -7.03 16.02
C LYS A 36 -3.12 -8.54 16.11
N ARG A 37 -2.11 -9.38 16.36
CA ARG A 37 -2.24 -10.84 16.32
C ARG A 37 -3.21 -11.41 17.37
N LEU A 38 -3.28 -10.77 18.54
CA LEU A 38 -4.13 -11.16 19.67
C LEU A 38 -5.49 -10.44 19.67
N ARG A 39 -5.73 -9.54 18.71
CA ARG A 39 -6.94 -8.70 18.66
C ARG A 39 -7.85 -9.17 17.51
N PRO A 40 -8.93 -9.92 17.78
CA PRO A 40 -9.77 -10.49 16.73
C PRO A 40 -10.58 -9.43 15.97
N ASN A 41 -10.75 -8.24 16.56
CA ASN A 41 -11.51 -7.14 16.00
C ASN A 41 -10.72 -6.22 15.06
N VAL A 42 -9.45 -6.55 14.73
CA VAL A 42 -8.62 -5.74 13.82
C VAL A 42 -8.07 -6.56 12.65
N ARG A 43 -7.93 -5.93 11.48
CA ARG A 43 -7.30 -6.53 10.28
C ARG A 43 -5.77 -6.42 10.34
N GLY A 44 -5.07 -7.27 9.59
CA GLY A 44 -3.60 -7.24 9.49
C GLY A 44 -2.88 -8.15 10.49
N ARG A 45 -3.48 -9.30 10.83
CA ARG A 45 -2.95 -10.31 11.77
C ARG A 45 -1.55 -10.82 11.42
N PHE A 46 -1.23 -10.85 10.13
CA PHE A 46 0.00 -11.46 9.60
C PHE A 46 1.11 -10.47 9.27
N ASN A 47 0.86 -9.15 9.35
CA ASN A 47 1.87 -8.14 8.99
C ASN A 47 2.48 -8.37 7.58
N ILE A 48 1.64 -8.70 6.58
CA ILE A 48 2.10 -9.07 5.23
C ILE A 48 1.46 -8.27 4.08
N GLY A 49 0.20 -7.85 4.19
CA GLY A 49 -0.58 -7.42 3.01
C GLY A 49 0.02 -6.27 2.20
N GLU A 50 0.62 -5.28 2.86
CA GLU A 50 1.32 -4.20 2.16
C GLU A 50 2.63 -4.67 1.50
N LYS A 51 3.30 -5.69 2.06
CA LYS A 51 4.51 -6.24 1.44
C LYS A 51 4.19 -7.02 0.17
N GLU A 52 3.01 -7.65 0.09
CA GLU A 52 2.58 -8.36 -1.12
C GLU A 52 2.57 -7.40 -2.31
N ILE A 53 1.96 -6.22 -2.17
CA ILE A 53 1.94 -5.23 -3.26
C ILE A 53 3.31 -4.60 -3.51
N LEU A 54 4.07 -4.29 -2.45
CA LEU A 54 5.42 -3.71 -2.59
C LEU A 54 6.38 -4.67 -3.33
N SER A 55 6.24 -5.98 -3.11
CA SER A 55 7.10 -7.01 -3.72
C SER A 55 6.90 -7.19 -5.23
N VAL A 56 5.73 -6.82 -5.75
CA VAL A 56 5.42 -6.93 -7.19
C VAL A 56 5.46 -5.59 -7.92
N ALA A 57 5.74 -4.49 -7.21
CA ALA A 57 5.92 -3.16 -7.79
C ALA A 57 7.29 -3.03 -8.49
N LYS A 58 7.35 -2.23 -9.57
CA LYS A 58 8.63 -1.85 -10.20
C LYS A 58 9.43 -0.92 -9.29
N GLU A 59 8.74 -0.03 -8.61
CA GLU A 59 9.26 0.86 -7.57
C GLU A 59 8.10 1.33 -6.68
N ALA A 60 8.41 1.71 -5.45
CA ALA A 60 7.40 2.13 -4.49
C ALA A 60 7.93 3.12 -3.45
N SER A 61 7.02 3.81 -2.79
CA SER A 61 7.29 4.62 -1.60
C SER A 61 6.25 4.36 -0.52
N VAL A 62 6.68 4.48 0.74
CA VAL A 62 5.83 4.51 1.92
C VAL A 62 6.16 5.78 2.69
N LEU A 63 5.17 6.66 2.83
CA LEU A 63 5.27 7.94 3.53
C LEU A 63 4.46 7.83 4.81
N THR A 64 5.12 7.93 5.98
CA THR A 64 4.48 7.71 7.28
C THR A 64 5.21 8.50 8.37
N GLY A 65 4.47 9.18 9.24
CA GLY A 65 5.06 9.98 10.31
C GLY A 65 6.16 10.92 9.77
N HIS A 66 7.37 10.88 10.33
CA HIS A 66 8.51 11.66 9.84
C HIS A 66 9.41 10.95 8.82
N THR A 67 8.94 9.85 8.22
CA THR A 67 9.79 8.97 7.41
C THR A 67 9.21 8.77 6.02
N ALA A 68 10.05 8.93 5.01
CA ALA A 68 9.82 8.45 3.66
C ALA A 68 10.72 7.22 3.43
N ILE A 69 10.09 6.11 3.08
CA ILE A 69 10.74 4.84 2.75
C ILE A 69 10.60 4.65 1.24
N ILE A 70 11.70 4.50 0.52
CA ILE A 70 11.71 4.40 -0.94
C ILE A 70 12.30 3.05 -1.33
N PHE A 71 11.58 2.32 -2.16
CA PHE A 71 12.00 1.07 -2.79
C PHE A 71 12.24 1.38 -4.28
N PRO A 72 13.49 1.70 -4.68
CA PRO A 72 13.78 2.11 -6.04
C PRO A 72 13.77 0.90 -6.99
N LYS A 73 13.59 1.17 -8.28
CA LYS A 73 13.64 0.14 -9.33
C LYS A 73 14.95 -0.65 -9.38
N SER A 74 16.06 -0.04 -8.93
CA SER A 74 17.36 -0.71 -8.82
C SER A 74 17.45 -1.73 -7.69
N GLY A 75 16.42 -1.85 -6.85
CA GLY A 75 16.40 -2.69 -5.66
C GLY A 75 16.95 -2.00 -4.41
N GLY A 76 16.83 -2.68 -3.27
CA GLY A 76 17.19 -2.15 -1.95
C GLY A 76 16.13 -1.21 -1.37
N ARG A 77 16.54 -0.36 -0.42
CA ARG A 77 15.66 0.60 0.26
C ARG A 77 16.44 1.83 0.71
N ILE A 78 15.81 3.00 0.57
CA ILE A 78 16.32 4.28 1.07
C ILE A 78 15.36 4.79 2.13
N ILE A 79 15.88 5.19 3.30
CA ILE A 79 15.09 5.78 4.37
C ILE A 79 15.48 7.25 4.50
N ARG A 80 14.50 8.15 4.39
CA ARG A 80 14.69 9.60 4.54
C ARG A 80 13.83 10.13 5.68
N LYS A 81 14.45 10.81 6.63
CA LYS A 81 13.73 11.59 7.64
C LYS A 81 13.25 12.91 7.04
N ARG A 82 12.10 13.40 7.48
CA ARG A 82 11.49 14.67 7.05
C ARG A 82 11.23 15.54 8.26
N GLY A 83 11.49 16.85 8.13
CA GLY A 83 11.21 17.82 9.19
C GLY A 83 9.72 17.93 9.51
N ARG A 84 8.85 17.81 8.48
CA ARG A 84 7.39 17.78 8.64
C ARG A 84 6.88 16.33 8.63
N SER A 85 5.96 16.02 9.54
CA SER A 85 5.25 14.73 9.55
C SER A 85 4.23 14.64 8.42
N TYR A 86 4.15 13.48 7.80
CA TYR A 86 3.01 13.04 7.00
C TYR A 86 1.80 12.81 7.92
N LYS A 87 0.60 13.11 7.42
CA LYS A 87 -0.66 12.71 8.06
C LYS A 87 -0.97 11.29 7.58
N GLY A 88 -1.15 10.35 8.50
CA GLY A 88 -1.39 8.95 8.17
C GLY A 88 -0.25 8.29 7.41
N THR A 89 -0.61 7.29 6.61
CA THR A 89 0.31 6.58 5.71
C THR A 89 -0.11 6.77 4.28
N THR A 90 0.85 6.95 3.38
CA THR A 90 0.64 6.87 1.93
C THR A 90 1.59 5.85 1.35
N ILE A 91 1.04 4.88 0.62
CA ILE A 91 1.79 3.92 -0.19
C ILE A 91 1.59 4.31 -1.65
N GLN A 92 2.69 4.46 -2.38
CA GLN A 92 2.68 4.75 -3.81
C GLN A 92 3.47 3.65 -4.51
N CYS A 93 2.91 3.07 -5.57
CA CYS A 93 3.55 1.99 -6.32
C CYS A 93 3.41 2.21 -7.82
N VAL A 94 4.50 1.91 -8.53
CA VAL A 94 4.54 1.85 -9.99
C VAL A 94 4.41 0.38 -10.38
N MET A 95 3.24 -0.02 -10.87
CA MET A 95 2.92 -1.42 -11.11
C MET A 95 3.20 -1.84 -12.56
N PRO A 96 3.68 -3.08 -12.79
CA PRO A 96 3.80 -3.66 -14.13
C PRO A 96 2.46 -4.17 -14.67
N TRP A 97 1.40 -3.35 -14.55
CA TRP A 97 0.04 -3.73 -14.89
C TRP A 97 -0.41 -3.14 -16.21
N GLY A 98 -1.16 -3.93 -16.99
CA GLY A 98 -1.95 -3.46 -18.13
C GLY A 98 -3.34 -2.99 -17.74
N THR A 99 -4.05 -2.38 -18.70
CA THR A 99 -5.39 -1.80 -18.53
C THR A 99 -6.38 -2.76 -17.86
N ARG A 100 -6.48 -4.00 -18.35
CA ARG A 100 -7.38 -5.00 -17.78
C ARG A 100 -7.10 -5.30 -16.31
N GLN A 101 -5.82 -5.40 -15.92
CA GLN A 101 -5.47 -5.62 -14.51
C GLN A 101 -5.86 -4.43 -13.64
N VAL A 102 -5.76 -3.21 -14.17
CA VAL A 102 -6.21 -2.00 -13.47
C VAL A 102 -7.72 -2.02 -13.30
N GLU A 103 -8.48 -2.29 -14.36
CA GLU A 103 -9.94 -2.39 -14.35
C GLU A 103 -10.42 -3.46 -13.36
N ASP A 104 -9.90 -4.69 -13.49
CA ASP A 104 -10.19 -5.81 -12.59
C ASP A 104 -9.85 -5.43 -11.13
N THR A 105 -8.72 -4.76 -10.88
CA THR A 105 -8.34 -4.33 -9.53
C THR A 105 -9.33 -3.32 -8.96
N ILE A 106 -9.73 -2.31 -9.74
CA ILE A 106 -10.71 -1.30 -9.31
C ILE A 106 -12.04 -1.98 -8.97
N GLU A 107 -12.51 -2.90 -9.80
CA GLU A 107 -13.75 -3.65 -9.53
C GLU A 107 -13.67 -4.47 -8.25
N HIS A 108 -12.54 -5.13 -7.98
CA HIS A 108 -12.36 -5.89 -6.74
C HIS A 108 -12.28 -4.98 -5.51
N LEU A 109 -11.58 -3.85 -5.61
CA LEU A 109 -11.50 -2.88 -4.51
C LEU A 109 -12.89 -2.34 -4.15
N LYS A 110 -13.74 -2.05 -5.13
CA LYS A 110 -15.14 -1.61 -4.92
C LYS A 110 -16.04 -2.64 -4.23
N LYS A 111 -15.63 -3.91 -4.16
CA LYS A 111 -16.37 -4.98 -3.49
C LYS A 111 -15.92 -5.21 -2.04
N LEU A 112 -14.89 -4.49 -1.58
CA LEU A 112 -14.40 -4.62 -0.22
C LEU A 112 -15.41 -4.03 0.76
N LEU A 113 -15.68 -4.76 1.85
CA LEU A 113 -16.49 -4.27 2.95
C LEU A 113 -15.62 -3.40 3.87
N PRO A 114 -15.84 -2.08 3.96
CA PRO A 114 -15.11 -1.23 4.89
C PRO A 114 -15.53 -1.52 6.34
N PRO A 115 -14.63 -1.40 7.34
CA PRO A 115 -15.02 -1.44 8.73
C PRO A 115 -16.00 -0.28 9.06
N LYS A 116 -16.89 -0.51 10.03
CA LYS A 116 -17.85 0.52 10.47
C LYS A 116 -17.12 1.83 10.84
N GLY A 117 -17.61 2.95 10.29
CA GLY A 117 -17.06 4.28 10.56
C GLY A 117 -15.81 4.65 9.75
N ILE A 118 -15.38 3.80 8.82
CA ILE A 118 -14.30 4.10 7.88
C ILE A 118 -14.90 4.55 6.55
N ASN A 119 -14.55 5.76 6.12
CA ASN A 119 -14.88 6.24 4.78
C ASN A 119 -13.86 5.64 3.79
N TYR A 120 -14.32 4.75 2.92
CA TYR A 120 -13.48 4.07 1.93
C TYR A 120 -13.78 4.57 0.52
N ILE A 121 -12.76 5.09 -0.16
CA ILE A 121 -12.89 5.75 -1.46
C ILE A 121 -11.97 5.06 -2.47
N VAL A 122 -12.52 4.74 -3.66
CA VAL A 122 -11.77 4.18 -4.78
C VAL A 122 -11.91 5.12 -5.98
N ASN A 123 -10.82 5.80 -6.37
CA ASN A 123 -10.77 6.68 -7.56
C ASN A 123 -11.92 7.70 -7.66
N THR A 124 -12.40 8.23 -6.53
CA THR A 124 -13.58 9.14 -6.31
C THR A 124 -14.88 8.48 -5.85
N ASP A 125 -15.04 7.17 -6.02
CA ASP A 125 -16.27 6.49 -5.63
C ASP A 125 -16.24 6.13 -4.14
N HIS A 126 -17.27 6.55 -3.40
CA HIS A 126 -17.50 6.08 -2.03
C HIS A 126 -18.02 4.65 -2.09
N VAL A 127 -17.29 3.74 -1.47
CA VAL A 127 -17.69 2.33 -1.35
C VAL A 127 -18.52 2.19 -0.07
N PRO A 128 -19.77 1.70 -0.15
CA PRO A 128 -20.65 1.52 1.01
C PRO A 128 -20.09 0.58 2.09
#